data_AF-A0A965BWT5-F1
#
_entry.id   AF-A0A965BWT5-F1
#
_cell.length_a   1.000
_cell.length_b   1.000
_cell.length_c   1.000
_cell.angle_alpha   90.00
_cell.angle_beta   90.00
_cell.angle_gamma   90.00
#
_symmetry.space_group_name_H-M   'P 1'
#
loop_
_entity.id
_entity.type
_entity.pdbx_description
1 polymer ?
#
loop_
_entity_poly.entity_id
_entity_poly.type
_entity_poly.pdbx_seq_one_letter_code
_entity_poly.pdbx_strand_id
1 'polypeptide(L)'
;MRLITFFLMAMALIACEVDTTPRFERMSFEELADYNRGKPLSQMIVCDDENRSFSRVRRRRCMTVEARYGSREQIGQLGVLNSIPGYSGVE
;
A
#
# COMPACT_ATOMS: atom_id res chain seq x y z
N MET A 1 14.93 28.26 -36.20
CA MET A 1 15.78 27.45 -35.30
C MET A 1 15.51 27.70 -33.82
N ARG A 2 15.44 28.96 -33.34
CA ARG A 2 15.14 29.30 -31.93
C ARG A 2 13.80 28.76 -31.38
N LEU A 3 12.74 28.75 -32.18
CA LEU A 3 11.42 28.23 -31.77
C LEU A 3 11.42 26.71 -31.57
N ILE A 4 12.19 25.98 -32.37
CA ILE A 4 12.30 24.51 -32.29
C ILE A 4 13.04 24.12 -31.02
N THR A 5 14.09 24.86 -30.64
CA THR A 5 14.83 24.63 -29.40
C THR A 5 13.96 24.89 -28.16
N PHE A 6 13.10 25.92 -28.18
CA PHE A 6 12.15 26.16 -27.09
C PHE A 6 11.10 25.04 -26.99
N PHE A 7 10.61 24.54 -28.12
CA PHE A 7 9.63 23.46 -28.15
C PHE A 7 10.19 22.14 -27.62
N LEU A 8 11.42 21.80 -28.00
CA LEU A 8 12.13 20.62 -27.48
C LEU A 8 12.40 20.71 -25.98
N MET A 9 12.75 21.90 -25.48
CA MET A 9 12.95 22.12 -24.05
C MET A 9 11.65 22.01 -23.24
N ALA A 10 10.52 22.45 -23.81
CA ALA A 10 9.21 22.30 -23.18
C ALA A 10 8.74 20.84 -23.12
N MET A 11 8.99 20.03 -24.16
CA MET A 11 8.65 18.60 -24.15
C MET A 11 9.45 17.80 -23.11
N ALA A 12 10.69 18.20 -22.81
CA ALA A 12 11.51 17.53 -21.80
C ALA A 12 10.95 17.64 -20.37
N LEU A 13 10.13 18.66 -20.08
CA LEU A 13 9.54 18.87 -18.75
C LEU A 13 8.32 17.97 -18.47
N ILE A 14 7.67 17.44 -19.51
CA ILE A 14 6.45 16.62 -19.38
C ILE A 14 6.79 15.15 -19.08
N ALA A 15 8.06 14.74 -19.22
CA ALA A 15 8.50 13.36 -19.05
C ALA A 15 8.77 12.95 -17.59
N CYS A 16 8.54 13.84 -16.61
CA CYS A 16 8.73 13.52 -15.20
C CYS A 16 7.46 12.87 -14.61
N GLU A 17 7.21 11.63 -15.02
CA GLU A 17 6.32 10.72 -14.30
C GLU A 17 7.02 10.32 -12.99
N VAL A 18 6.62 10.94 -11.88
CA VAL A 18 7.01 10.48 -10.55
C VAL A 18 6.02 9.39 -10.16
N ASP A 19 6.50 8.15 -10.07
CA ASP A 19 5.71 7.06 -9.50
C ASP A 19 5.40 7.41 -8.03
N THR A 20 4.17 7.87 -7.80
CA THR A 20 3.67 8.26 -6.48
C THR A 20 3.03 7.10 -5.74
N THR A 21 3.09 5.88 -6.29
CA THR A 21 2.52 4.71 -5.61
C THR A 21 3.31 4.42 -4.33
N PRO A 22 2.64 4.37 -3.16
CA PRO A 22 3.34 4.09 -1.92
C PRO A 22 3.89 2.67 -1.94
N ARG A 23 5.16 2.50 -1.56
CA ARG A 23 5.77 1.18 -1.41
C ARG A 23 5.45 0.60 -0.04
N PHE A 24 4.25 0.04 0.11
CA PHE A 24 3.74 -0.48 1.38
C PHE A 24 4.64 -1.53 2.01
N GLU A 25 5.35 -2.34 1.22
CA GLU A 25 6.27 -3.37 1.71
C GLU A 25 7.43 -2.78 2.54
N ARG A 26 7.75 -1.50 2.33
CA ARG A 26 8.81 -0.80 3.05
C ARG A 26 8.32 0.02 4.24
N MET A 27 7.00 0.08 4.46
CA MET A 27 6.41 0.83 5.56
C MET A 27 6.44 0.03 6.86
N SER A 28 6.73 0.69 7.98
CA SER A 28 6.57 0.11 9.31
C SER A 28 5.10 -0.17 9.63
N PHE A 29 4.84 -0.82 10.77
CA PHE A 29 3.47 -1.03 11.22
C PHE A 29 2.77 0.30 11.52
N GLU A 30 3.48 1.25 12.12
CA GLU A 30 3.00 2.59 12.45
C GLU A 30 2.73 3.42 11.18
N GLU A 31 3.62 3.38 10.20
CA GLU A 31 3.42 4.06 8.91
C GLU A 31 2.19 3.51 8.17
N LEU A 32 1.97 2.18 8.21
CA LEU A 32 0.75 1.57 7.68
C LEU A 32 -0.49 1.96 8.48
N ALA A 33 -0.39 2.05 9.80
CA ALA A 33 -1.50 2.49 10.65
C ALA A 33 -1.91 3.93 10.36
N ASP A 34 -0.94 4.82 10.12
CA ASP A 34 -1.17 6.19 9.72
C ASP A 34 -1.78 6.27 8.31
N TYR A 35 -1.30 5.45 7.37
CA TYR A 35 -1.90 5.34 6.04
C TYR A 35 -3.34 4.84 6.09
N ASN A 36 -3.63 3.84 6.94
CA ASN A 36 -4.95 3.23 7.06
C ASN A 36 -5.95 4.09 7.83
N ARG A 37 -5.48 5.10 8.58
CA ARG A 37 -6.31 5.95 9.41
C ARG A 37 -7.41 6.61 8.57
N GLY A 38 -8.66 6.41 8.97
CA GLY A 38 -9.84 6.98 8.30
C GLY A 38 -10.23 6.31 6.98
N LYS A 39 -9.56 5.22 6.56
CA LYS A 39 -9.99 4.42 5.41
C LYS A 39 -11.05 3.40 5.83
N PRO A 40 -12.00 3.04 4.94
CA PRO A 40 -12.90 1.93 5.22
C PRO A 40 -12.10 0.62 5.33
N LEU A 41 -12.58 -0.29 6.19
CA LEU A 41 -11.90 -1.56 6.51
C LEU A 41 -11.47 -2.33 5.25
N SER A 42 -12.34 -2.42 4.23
CA SER A 42 -12.04 -3.15 2.99
C SER A 42 -10.85 -2.59 2.20
N GLN A 43 -10.56 -1.29 2.35
CA GLN A 43 -9.49 -0.58 1.64
C GLN A 43 -8.22 -0.38 2.48
N MET A 44 -8.24 -0.76 3.76
CA MET A 44 -7.05 -0.75 4.59
C MET A 44 -6.01 -1.73 4.04
N ILE A 45 -4.73 -1.40 4.20
CA ILE A 45 -3.61 -2.20 3.74
C ILE A 45 -3.10 -3.07 4.88
N VAL A 46 -2.91 -4.35 4.59
CA VAL A 46 -2.26 -5.32 5.46
C VAL A 46 -1.12 -5.98 4.68
N CYS A 47 -0.04 -6.33 5.40
CA CYS A 47 1.13 -6.96 4.80
C CYS A 47 1.43 -8.28 5.50
N ASP A 48 1.65 -9.33 4.73
CA ASP A 48 2.15 -10.60 5.23
C ASP A 48 3.66 -10.71 5.00
N ASP A 49 4.37 -11.18 6.02
CA ASP A 49 5.75 -11.65 5.86
C ASP A 49 5.71 -13.13 5.48
N GLU A 50 5.93 -13.46 4.20
CA GLU A 50 6.09 -14.85 3.77
C GLU A 50 7.40 -15.40 4.36
N ASN A 51 7.29 -16.03 5.53
CA ASN A 51 8.42 -16.71 6.14
C ASN A 51 8.59 -18.09 5.51
N ARG A 52 9.10 -18.15 4.27
CA ARG A 52 9.49 -19.43 3.68
C ARG A 52 10.71 -19.97 4.42
N SER A 53 10.55 -21.12 5.08
CA SER A 53 11.55 -21.74 5.95
C SER A 53 12.92 -22.00 5.28
N PHE A 54 12.98 -21.97 3.94
CA PHE A 54 14.18 -22.27 3.16
C PHE A 54 14.76 -21.07 2.38
N SER A 55 14.14 -19.89 2.41
CA SER A 55 14.65 -18.69 1.71
C SER A 55 15.25 -17.69 2.69
N ARG A 56 16.49 -17.23 2.44
CA ARG A 56 17.08 -16.10 3.18
C ARG A 56 16.42 -14.76 2.82
N VAL A 57 15.75 -14.68 1.69
CA VAL A 57 15.03 -13.48 1.26
C VAL A 57 13.63 -13.53 1.83
N ARG A 58 13.35 -12.68 2.81
CA ARG A 58 11.98 -12.42 3.29
C ARG A 58 11.22 -11.66 2.20
N ARG A 59 10.09 -12.20 1.77
CA ARG A 59 9.18 -11.51 0.85
C ARG A 59 8.01 -11.00 1.66
N ARG A 60 7.89 -9.68 1.74
CA ARG A 60 6.71 -9.03 2.29
C ARG A 60 5.76 -8.73 1.16
N ARG A 61 4.49 -9.07 1.32
CA ARG A 61 3.45 -8.81 0.32
C ARG A 61 2.33 -8.02 0.96
N CYS A 62 2.03 -6.84 0.42
CA CYS A 62 0.97 -6.00 0.91
C CYS A 62 -0.25 -6.06 -0.04
N MET A 63 -1.45 -6.00 0.52
CA MET A 63 -2.71 -5.97 -0.22
C MET A 63 -3.81 -5.34 0.64
N THR A 64 -4.98 -5.12 0.05
CA THR A 64 -6.13 -4.67 0.83
C THR A 64 -6.62 -5.78 1.77
N VAL A 65 -7.22 -5.38 2.89
CA VAL A 65 -7.86 -6.29 3.84
C VAL A 65 -8.93 -7.14 3.14
N GLU A 66 -9.69 -6.57 2.20
CA GLU A 66 -10.67 -7.32 1.40
C GLU A 66 -10.01 -8.39 0.52
N ALA A 67 -8.91 -8.04 -0.17
CA ALA A 67 -8.18 -9.01 -0.98
C ALA A 67 -7.56 -10.13 -0.13
N ARG A 68 -7.24 -9.85 1.13
CA ARG A 68 -6.61 -10.80 2.05
C ARG A 68 -7.62 -11.74 2.72
N TYR A 69 -8.71 -11.19 3.25
CA TYR A 69 -9.61 -11.87 4.17
C TYR A 69 -11.05 -11.99 3.66
N GLY A 70 -11.38 -11.34 2.55
CA GLY A 70 -12.72 -11.35 1.96
C GLY A 70 -13.65 -10.26 2.53
N SER A 71 -14.93 -10.57 2.67
CA SER A 71 -15.94 -9.57 3.07
C SER A 71 -15.80 -9.16 4.54
N ARG A 72 -16.47 -8.05 4.90
CA ARG A 72 -16.48 -7.53 6.28
C ARG A 72 -16.99 -8.55 7.30
N GLU A 73 -18.02 -9.32 6.96
CA GLU A 73 -18.54 -10.35 7.86
C GLU A 73 -17.50 -11.44 8.14
N GLN A 74 -16.73 -11.83 7.11
CA GLN A 74 -15.69 -12.85 7.23
C GLN A 74 -14.52 -12.36 8.09
N ILE A 75 -14.10 -11.11 7.93
CA ILE A 75 -12.99 -10.51 8.70
C ILE A 75 -13.28 -10.55 10.21
N GLY A 76 -14.49 -10.21 10.62
CA GLY A 76 -14.90 -10.24 12.03
C GLY A 76 -14.86 -11.66 12.63
N GLN A 77 -15.30 -12.66 11.86
CA GLN A 77 -15.30 -14.06 12.29
C GLN A 77 -13.90 -14.66 12.42
N LEU A 78 -12.95 -14.19 11.60
CA LEU A 78 -11.56 -14.67 11.59
C LEU A 78 -10.73 -14.14 12.77
N GLY A 79 -11.23 -13.16 13.53
CA GLY A 79 -10.52 -12.59 14.67
C GLY A 79 -9.24 -11.83 14.31
N VAL A 80 -9.08 -11.41 13.04
CA VAL A 80 -7.86 -10.78 12.52
C VAL A 80 -7.83 -9.25 12.67
N LEU A 81 -8.90 -8.65 13.18
CA LEU A 81 -9.06 -7.19 13.30
C LEU A 81 -7.90 -6.51 14.05
N ASN A 82 -7.39 -7.13 15.13
CA ASN A 82 -6.27 -6.60 15.91
C ASN A 82 -4.92 -6.66 15.19
N SER A 83 -4.83 -7.39 14.07
CA SER A 83 -3.61 -7.47 13.26
C SER A 83 -3.58 -6.45 12.12
N ILE A 84 -4.69 -5.74 11.88
CA ILE A 84 -4.80 -4.72 10.83
C ILE A 84 -4.22 -3.40 11.38
N PRO A 85 -3.16 -2.84 10.78
CA PRO A 85 -2.58 -1.59 11.23
C PRO A 85 -3.60 -0.45 11.19
N GLY A 86 -3.78 0.27 12.29
CA GLY A 86 -4.65 1.46 12.34
C GLY A 86 -6.15 1.16 12.43
N TYR A 87 -6.57 -0.11 12.53
CA TYR A 87 -7.97 -0.44 12.81
C TYR A 87 -8.33 -0.10 14.26
N SER A 88 -9.35 0.73 14.45
CA SER A 88 -9.80 1.16 15.79
C SER A 88 -11.22 0.72 16.15
N GLY A 89 -11.92 -0.03 15.29
CA GLY A 89 -13.29 -0.51 15.55
C GLY A 89 -14.35 0.60 15.64
N VAL A 90 -13.97 1.86 15.37
CA VAL A 90 -14.87 3.01 15.40
C VAL A 90 -15.37 3.24 13.98
N GLU A 91 -16.61 2.83 13.72
CA GLU A 91 -17.44 3.35 12.62
C GLU A 91 -18.42 4.39 13.15
#